data_AF-A0A974UBT5-F1
#
_entry.id   AF-A0A974UBT5-F1
#
_cell.length_a   1.000
_cell.length_b   1.000
_cell.length_c   1.000
_cell.angle_alpha   90.00
_cell.angle_beta   90.00
_cell.angle_gamma   90.00
#
_symmetry.space_group_name_H-M   'P 1'
#
loop_
_entity.id
_entity.type
_entity.pdbx_description
1 polymer ?
#
loop_
_entity_poly.entity_id
_entity_poly.type
_entity_poly.pdbx_seq_one_letter_code
_entity_poly.pdbx_strand_id
1 'polypeptide(L)' 'MSEETPKEKGEFKILEYGGKIMSIYRRCSCGGSVTIKKEEDGKNIADCTSCGAHMEWYDGDKIK' A
#
# COMPACT_ATOMS: atom_id res chain seq x y z
N MET A 1 3.58 -30.21 0.52
CA MET A 1 3.82 -28.81 0.92
C MET A 1 3.77 -28.00 -0.36
N SER A 2 2.73 -27.19 -0.55
CA SER A 2 2.60 -26.39 -1.77
C SER A 2 3.55 -25.21 -1.67
N GLU A 3 4.60 -25.23 -2.48
CA GLU A 3 5.52 -24.12 -2.67
C GLU A 3 4.73 -22.98 -3.32
N GLU A 4 4.27 -22.03 -2.51
CA GLU A 4 3.66 -20.80 -2.99
C GLU A 4 4.75 -19.98 -3.67
N THR A 5 4.88 -20.11 -4.99
CA THR A 5 5.62 -19.15 -5.83
C THR A 5 5.21 -17.74 -5.39
N PRO A 6 6.13 -16.89 -4.89
CA PRO A 6 5.77 -15.55 -4.48
C PRO A 6 5.29 -14.82 -5.73
N LYS A 7 3.98 -14.60 -5.83
CA LYS A 7 3.41 -13.75 -6.88
C LYS A 7 4.16 -12.43 -6.84
N GLU A 8 4.65 -11.96 -7.98
CA GLU A 8 5.31 -10.66 -8.07
C GLU A 8 4.35 -9.61 -7.50
N LYS A 9 4.75 -9.01 -6.38
CA LYS A 9 3.95 -7.99 -5.70
C LYS A 9 4.05 -6.72 -6.52
N GLY A 10 2.90 -6.16 -6.86
CA GLY A 10 2.86 -4.84 -7.47
C GLY A 10 3.27 -3.74 -6.49
N GLU A 11 3.46 -2.55 -7.04
CA GLU A 11 3.83 -1.34 -6.32
C GLU A 11 2.59 -0.48 -6.08
N PHE A 12 2.59 0.24 -4.95
CA PHE A 12 1.59 1.25 -4.67
C PHE A 12 2.05 2.60 -5.19
N LYS A 13 1.18 3.29 -5.90
CA LYS A 13 1.42 4.68 -6.24
C LYS A 13 1.07 5.54 -5.03
N ILE A 14 2.03 6.35 -4.59
CA ILE A 14 1.87 7.24 -3.43
C ILE A 14 1.41 8.62 -3.92
N LEU A 15 0.46 9.22 -3.21
CA LEU A 15 0.12 10.63 -3.34
C LEU A 15 0.90 11.40 -2.27
N GLU A 16 1.88 12.17 -2.71
CA GLU A 16 2.73 12.96 -1.82
C GLU A 16 2.45 14.47 -1.91
N TYR A 17 2.73 15.17 -0.81
CA TYR A 17 2.75 16.63 -0.77
C TYR A 17 3.89 17.10 0.14
N GLY A 18 4.82 17.90 -0.40
CA GLY A 18 5.98 18.37 0.35
C GLY A 18 6.89 17.25 0.88
N GLY A 19 7.02 16.16 0.12
CA GLY A 19 7.80 14.97 0.48
C GLY A 19 7.17 14.11 1.57
N LYS A 20 5.90 14.35 1.91
CA LYS A 20 5.13 13.57 2.88
C LYS A 20 4.05 12.74 2.20
N ILE A 21 3.82 11.54 2.70
CA ILE A 21 2.73 10.66 2.29
C ILE A 21 1.41 11.26 2.78
N MET A 22 0.56 11.66 1.84
CA MET A 22 -0.81 12.13 2.12
C MET A 22 -1.82 11.00 1.98
N SER A 23 -1.64 10.16 0.96
CA SER A 23 -2.48 9.00 0.70
C SER A 23 -1.79 8.08 -0.30
N ILE A 24 -2.45 7.00 -0.69
CA ILE A 24 -2.05 6.17 -1.82
C ILE A 24 -3.22 5.98 -2.78
N TYR A 25 -2.92 5.65 -4.04
CA TYR A 25 -3.94 5.32 -5.01
C TYR A 25 -4.58 3.96 -4.73
N ARG A 26 -5.90 3.85 -4.95
CA ARG A 26 -6.68 2.61 -4.76
C ARG A 26 -6.44 1.54 -5.84
N ARG A 27 -5.36 1.65 -6.61
CA ARG A 27 -4.99 0.72 -7.68
C ARG A 27 -3.50 0.39 -7.56
N CYS A 28 -3.22 -0.90 -7.51
CA CYS A 28 -1.87 -1.45 -7.48
C CYS A 28 -1.34 -1.59 -8.93
N SER A 29 -0.03 -1.50 -9.12
CA SER A 29 0.57 -1.66 -10.46
C SER A 29 0.32 -3.05 -11.06
N CYS A 30 0.00 -4.07 -10.25
CA CYS A 30 -0.42 -5.39 -10.74
C CYS A 30 -1.83 -5.41 -11.39
N GLY A 31 -2.52 -4.26 -11.44
CA GLY A 31 -3.90 -4.14 -11.93
C GLY A 31 -4.98 -4.38 -10.87
N GLY A 32 -4.59 -4.83 -9.68
CA GLY A 32 -5.50 -5.10 -8.56
C GLY A 32 -6.02 -3.87 -7.83
N SER A 33 -7.15 -4.04 -7.15
CA SER A 33 -7.71 -3.02 -6.25
C SER A 33 -6.95 -2.99 -4.93
N VAL A 34 -6.87 -1.81 -4.32
CA VAL A 34 -6.22 -1.60 -3.03
C VAL A 34 -7.26 -1.17 -2.00
N THR A 35 -7.30 -1.89 -0.89
CA THR A 35 -8.10 -1.56 0.28
C THR A 35 -7.23 -0.79 1.25
N ILE A 36 -7.71 0.36 1.72
CA ILE A 36 -7.02 1.18 2.72
C ILE A 36 -7.83 1.16 4.00
N LYS A 37 -7.18 0.79 5.11
CA LYS A 37 -7.72 0.86 6.47
C LYS A 37 -6.94 1.89 7.27
N LYS A 38 -7.63 2.58 8.16
CA LYS A 38 -7.01 3.51 9.11
C LYS A 38 -7.29 3.01 10.52
N GLU A 39 -6.23 2.78 11.27
CA GLU A 39 -6.27 2.37 12.67
C GLU A 39 -6.41 3.60 13.58
N GLU A 40 -6.83 3.38 14.83
CA GLU A 40 -7.10 4.45 15.79
C GLU A 40 -5.82 5.21 16.22
N ASP A 41 -4.65 4.60 16.07
CA ASP A 41 -3.34 5.20 16.34
C ASP A 41 -2.85 6.15 15.23
N GLY A 42 -3.63 6.30 14.15
CA GLY A 42 -3.27 7.11 12.98
C GLY A 42 -2.43 6.36 11.94
N LYS A 43 -2.22 5.05 12.11
CA LYS A 43 -1.59 4.19 11.10
C LYS A 43 -2.57 3.91 9.96
N ASN A 44 -2.10 4.09 8.74
CA ASN A 44 -2.80 3.68 7.54
C ASN A 44 -2.17 2.39 7.02
N ILE A 45 -3.03 1.45 6.63
CA ILE A 45 -2.64 0.13 6.11
C ILE A 45 -3.30 -0.05 4.75
N ALA A 46 -2.51 -0.45 3.76
CA ALA A 46 -2.97 -0.70 2.41
C ALA A 46 -2.62 -2.10 1.94
N ASP A 47 -3.64 -2.79 1.44
CA ASP A 47 -3.53 -4.16 0.94
C ASP A 47 -4.08 -4.26 -0.48
N CYS A 48 -3.28 -4.81 -1.39
CA CYS A 48 -3.77 -5.17 -2.71
C CYS A 48 -4.50 -6.51 -2.64
N THR A 49 -5.77 -6.52 -3.04
CA THR A 49 -6.62 -7.73 -3.02
C THR A 49 -6.23 -8.77 -4.08
N SER A 50 -5.36 -8.43 -5.03
CA SER A 50 -4.98 -9.32 -6.14
C SER A 50 -3.61 -9.96 -5.97
N CYS A 51 -2.58 -9.16 -5.65
CA CYS A 51 -1.20 -9.66 -5.51
C CYS A 51 -0.71 -9.78 -4.06
N GLY A 52 -1.46 -9.27 -3.08
CA GLY A 52 -1.02 -9.27 -1.68
C GLY A 52 0.15 -8.32 -1.39
N ALA A 53 0.35 -7.29 -2.23
CA ALA A 53 1.17 -6.14 -1.86
C ALA A 53 0.59 -5.50 -0.60
N HIS A 54 1.47 -5.07 0.31
CA HIS A 54 1.12 -4.52 1.62
C HIS A 54 2.01 -3.32 1.94
N MET A 55 1.42 -2.23 2.42
CA MET A 55 2.11 -1.00 2.79
C MET A 55 1.46 -0.37 4.01
N GLU A 56 2.29 0.18 4.88
CA GLU A 56 1.85 0.89 6.08
C GLU A 56 2.52 2.26 6.12
N TRP A 57 1.79 3.28 6.55
CA TRP A 57 2.33 4.63 6.75
C TRP A 57 1.52 5.40 7.79
N TYR A 58 2.14 6.36 8.45
CA TYR A 58 1.46 7.36 9.28
C TYR A 58 1.23 8.65 8.49
N ASP A 59 0.19 9.41 8.86
CA ASP A 59 -0.09 10.70 8.24
C ASP A 59 1.11 11.64 8.40
N GLY A 60 1.71 12.06 7.29
CA GLY A 60 2.87 12.95 7.29
C GLY A 60 4.24 12.27 7.30
N ASP A 61 4.30 10.94 7.19
CA ASP A 61 5.54 10.19 6.98
C ASP A 61 6.27 10.69 5.73
N LYS A 62 7.58 10.81 5.81
CA LYS A 62 8.40 11.24 4.68
C LYS A 62 8.66 10.07 3.73
N ILE A 63 8.55 10.31 2.44
CA ILE A 63 9.07 9.37 1.44
C ILE A 63 10.60 9.40 1.53
N LYS A 64 11.22 8.23 1.71
CA LYS A 64 12.67 8.06 1.76
C LYS A 64 13.28 8.04 0.36
#